data_AF-A0A1G0KPS2-F1
#
_entry.id   AF-A0A1G0KPS2-F1
#
_cell.length_a   1.000
_cell.length_b   1.000
_cell.length_c   1.000
_cell.angle_alpha   90.00
_cell.angle_beta   90.00
_cell.angle_gamma   90.00
#
_symmetry.space_group_name_H-M   'P 1'
#
loop_
_entity.id
_entity.type
_entity.pdbx_description
1 polymer ?
#
loop_
_entity_poly.entity_id
_entity_poly.type
_entity_poly.pdbx_seq_one_letter_code
_entity_poly.pdbx_strand_id
1 'polypeptide(L)'
;MARQKLELTWIGKDARPKLEPRILLGDPEKSHHAKHRVTSADFFDNQLIFGDNLLALKALEQEYTRKVKCVFIDPPYNTGSAFTITTK
;
A
#
# COMPACT_ATOMS: atom_id res chain seq x y z
N MET A 1 -24.85 -31.69 -6.17
CA MET A 1 -23.42 -32.07 -6.15
C MET A 1 -22.61 -30.90 -5.61
N ALA A 2 -21.76 -31.10 -4.61
CA ALA A 2 -20.89 -30.05 -4.11
C ALA A 2 -19.87 -29.66 -5.19
N ARG A 3 -19.81 -28.38 -5.57
CA ARG A 3 -18.80 -27.89 -6.52
C ARG A 3 -17.42 -28.05 -5.91
N GLN A 4 -16.50 -28.67 -6.64
CA GLN A 4 -15.09 -28.72 -6.28
C GLN A 4 -14.54 -27.29 -6.21
N LYS A 5 -14.08 -26.88 -5.02
CA LYS A 5 -13.50 -25.56 -4.79
C LYS A 5 -12.02 -25.63 -5.21
N LEU A 6 -11.67 -24.96 -6.30
CA LEU A 6 -10.27 -24.80 -6.70
C LEU A 6 -9.65 -23.71 -5.85
N GLU A 7 -8.72 -24.07 -4.96
CA GLU A 7 -8.08 -23.16 -4.04
C GLU A 7 -6.57 -23.44 -3.96
N LEU A 8 -5.75 -22.42 -4.21
CA LEU A 8 -4.29 -22.48 -4.01
C LEU A 8 -3.99 -22.37 -2.51
N THR A 9 -3.25 -23.33 -1.94
CA THR A 9 -2.84 -23.33 -0.53
C THR A 9 -1.33 -23.28 -0.38
N TRP A 10 -0.84 -22.72 0.72
CA TRP A 10 0.58 -22.67 1.08
C TRP A 10 0.73 -22.55 2.60
N ILE A 11 1.91 -22.86 3.12
CA ILE A 11 2.23 -22.76 4.55
C ILE A 11 2.06 -21.30 4.99
N GLY A 12 1.27 -21.07 6.03
CA GLY A 12 1.01 -19.72 6.56
C GLY A 12 -0.05 -18.91 5.79
N LYS A 13 -0.77 -19.49 4.82
CA LYS A 13 -1.84 -18.78 4.08
C LYS A 13 -2.88 -18.12 4.99
N ASP A 14 -3.27 -18.80 6.07
CA ASP A 14 -4.29 -18.30 7.00
C ASP A 14 -3.71 -17.46 8.15
N ALA A 15 -2.39 -17.27 8.17
CA ALA A 15 -1.73 -16.41 9.14
C ALA A 15 -2.04 -14.95 8.81
N ARG A 16 -3.05 -14.39 9.48
CA ARG A 16 -3.42 -12.98 9.37
C ARG A 16 -2.79 -12.18 10.49
N PRO A 17 -1.75 -11.37 10.23
CA PRO A 17 -1.22 -10.49 11.26
C PRO A 17 -2.30 -9.48 11.67
N LYS A 18 -2.52 -9.32 12.98
CA LYS A 18 -3.33 -8.22 13.51
C LYS A 18 -2.50 -6.95 13.38
N LEU A 19 -2.93 -6.06 12.50
CA LEU A 19 -2.31 -4.75 12.35
C LEU A 19 -2.99 -3.78 13.31
N GLU A 20 -2.18 -3.03 14.05
CA GLU A 20 -2.68 -1.89 14.82
C GLU A 20 -3.10 -0.76 13.88
N PRO A 21 -4.18 -0.02 14.20
CA PRO A 21 -4.54 1.18 13.45
C PRO A 21 -3.36 2.16 13.42
N ARG A 22 -3.05 2.65 12.22
CA ARG A 22 -2.02 3.67 12.01
C ARG A 22 -2.69 4.95 11.52
N ILE A 23 -2.19 6.09 12.00
CA ILE A 23 -2.55 7.42 11.50
C ILE A 23 -1.40 7.96 10.65
N LEU A 24 -1.72 8.66 9.57
CA LEU A 24 -0.73 9.38 8.77
C LEU A 24 -0.40 10.69 9.48
N LEU A 25 0.88 10.92 9.77
CA LEU A 25 1.39 12.17 10.32
C LEU A 25 2.11 12.93 9.21
N GLY A 26 1.57 14.09 8.84
CA GLY A 26 2.17 14.97 7.86
C GLY A 26 3.40 15.69 8.43
N ASP A 27 4.45 15.80 7.63
CA ASP A 27 5.65 16.58 7.94
C ASP A 27 5.67 17.84 7.05
N PRO A 28 5.36 19.03 7.60
CA PRO A 28 5.34 20.26 6.83
C PRO A 28 6.69 20.60 6.17
N GLU A 29 7.81 20.18 6.77
CA GLU A 29 9.16 20.46 6.23
C GLU A 29 9.44 19.67 4.94
N LYS A 30 8.75 18.54 4.76
CA LYS A 30 8.84 17.67 3.57
C LYS A 30 7.72 17.89 2.56
N SER A 31 6.83 18.85 2.82
CA SER A 31 5.76 19.21 1.89
C SER A 31 6.32 20.11 0.80
N HIS A 32 6.40 19.58 -0.41
CA HIS A 32 6.89 20.32 -1.58
C HIS A 32 5.79 20.44 -2.62
N HIS A 33 5.35 21.66 -2.87
CA HIS A 33 4.47 22.03 -3.97
C HIS A 33 4.89 23.40 -4.52
N ALA A 34 4.37 23.79 -5.68
CA ALA A 34 4.64 25.11 -6.23
C ALA A 34 4.14 26.23 -5.27
N LYS A 35 4.83 27.37 -5.23
CA LYS A 35 4.49 28.50 -4.32
C LYS A 35 3.11 29.09 -4.58
N HIS A 36 2.65 29.03 -5.82
CA HIS A 36 1.36 29.55 -6.25
C HIS A 36 0.68 28.53 -7.16
N ARG A 37 -0.65 28.46 -7.08
CA ARG A 37 -1.47 27.85 -8.12
C ARG A 37 -1.57 28.86 -9.26
N VAL A 38 -0.97 28.54 -10.39
CA VAL A 38 -0.99 29.34 -11.62
C VAL A 38 -2.26 29.06 -12.40
N THR A 39 -2.77 27.83 -12.33
CA THR A 39 -4.00 27.43 -13.03
C THR A 39 -4.98 26.72 -12.09
N SER A 40 -6.26 26.65 -12.49
CA SER A 40 -7.26 25.83 -11.80
C SER A 40 -7.02 24.32 -11.95
N ALA A 41 -6.10 23.91 -12.82
CA ALA A 41 -5.70 22.52 -13.02
C ALA A 41 -4.51 22.09 -12.15
N ASP A 42 -4.02 22.97 -11.28
CA ASP A 42 -2.91 22.66 -10.39
C ASP A 42 -3.39 21.80 -9.19
N PHE A 43 -2.92 20.55 -9.13
CA PHE A 43 -3.26 19.55 -8.11
C PHE A 43 -2.20 19.49 -7.00
N PHE A 44 -2.58 19.85 -5.78
CA PHE A 44 -1.69 19.91 -4.60
C PHE A 44 -2.03 18.83 -3.56
N ASP A 45 -2.84 17.86 -3.97
CA ASP A 45 -3.42 16.75 -3.19
C ASP A 45 -2.61 15.45 -3.30
N ASN A 46 -1.45 15.51 -3.97
CA ASN A 46 -0.50 14.40 -4.02
C ASN A 46 0.10 14.13 -2.64
N GLN A 47 0.21 12.85 -2.28
CA GLN A 47 0.79 12.42 -1.01
C GLN A 47 1.96 11.47 -1.24
N LEU A 48 3.06 11.71 -0.54
CA LEU A 48 4.20 10.80 -0.45
C LEU A 48 4.23 10.22 0.96
N ILE A 49 4.12 8.90 1.08
CA ILE A 49 4.08 8.20 2.37
C ILE A 49 5.37 7.40 2.51
N PHE A 50 6.09 7.64 3.60
CA PHE A 50 7.28 6.89 3.96
C PHE A 50 6.95 5.87 5.06
N GLY A 51 7.26 4.59 4.81
CA GLY A 51 7.06 3.52 5.78
C GLY A 51 6.79 2.16 5.13
N ASP A 52 6.41 1.21 5.96
CA ASP A 52 5.94 -0.10 5.50
C ASP A 52 4.63 0.04 4.70
N ASN A 53 4.57 -0.60 3.54
CA ASN A 53 3.46 -0.45 2.61
C ASN A 53 2.14 -1.05 3.13
N LEU A 54 2.19 -2.15 3.88
CA LEU A 54 1.01 -2.79 4.45
C LEU A 54 0.37 -1.88 5.49
N LEU A 55 1.18 -1.25 6.33
CA LEU A 55 0.72 -0.27 7.31
C LEU A 55 0.18 1.01 6.65
N ALA A 56 0.85 1.51 5.61
CA ALA A 56 0.40 2.68 4.86
C ALA A 56 -0.96 2.44 4.19
N LEU A 57 -1.13 1.30 3.51
CA LEU A 57 -2.40 0.93 2.87
C LEU A 57 -3.52 0.75 3.89
N LYS A 58 -3.22 0.22 5.09
CA LYS A 58 -4.21 0.08 6.16
C LYS A 58 -4.70 1.44 6.67
N ALA A 59 -3.82 2.44 6.77
CA ALA A 59 -4.19 3.80 7.14
C ALA A 59 -5.05 4.48 6.07
N LEU A 60 -4.76 4.23 4.78
CA LEU A 60 -5.51 4.81 3.65
C LEU A 60 -6.88 4.15 3.40
N GLU A 61 -7.09 2.91 3.88
CA GLU A 61 -8.27 2.10 3.60
C GLU A 61 -9.58 2.84 3.87
N GLN A 62 -9.69 3.51 5.03
CA GLN A 62 -10.92 4.19 5.44
C GLN A 62 -11.32 5.30 4.47
N GLU A 63 -10.34 6.02 3.92
CA GLU A 63 -10.58 7.20 3.08
C GLU A 63 -10.66 6.87 1.59
N TYR A 64 -9.83 5.94 1.11
CA TYR A 64 -9.62 5.69 -0.33
C TYR A 64 -10.31 4.42 -0.86
N THR A 65 -11.06 3.70 -0.04
CA THR A 65 -11.83 2.52 -0.48
C THR A 65 -12.72 2.87 -1.68
N ARG A 66 -12.55 2.11 -2.79
CA ARG A 66 -13.26 2.29 -4.07
C ARG A 66 -13.02 3.64 -4.78
N LYS A 67 -12.00 4.42 -4.38
CA LYS A 67 -11.65 5.70 -5.02
C LYS A 67 -10.41 5.63 -5.92
N VAL A 68 -9.58 4.58 -5.77
CA VAL A 68 -8.35 4.42 -6.54
C VAL A 68 -8.66 3.91 -7.94
N LYS A 69 -8.32 4.71 -8.96
CA LYS A 69 -8.56 4.39 -10.37
C LYS A 69 -7.56 3.37 -10.94
N CYS A 70 -6.30 3.47 -10.54
CA CYS A 70 -5.22 2.65 -11.05
C CYS A 70 -4.20 2.40 -9.92
N VAL A 71 -3.66 1.18 -9.87
CA VAL A 71 -2.57 0.80 -8.99
C VAL A 71 -1.43 0.28 -9.87
N PHE A 72 -0.26 0.88 -9.73
CA PHE A 72 0.96 0.41 -10.38
C PHE A 72 1.97 0.02 -9.30
N ILE A 73 2.48 -1.21 -9.38
CA ILE A 73 3.49 -1.73 -8.45
C ILE A 73 4.57 -2.49 -9.24
N ASP A 74 5.80 -2.36 -8.79
CA ASP A 74 6.95 -3.16 -9.24
C ASP A 74 7.54 -3.89 -8.03
N PRO A 75 6.87 -4.96 -7.56
CA PRO A 75 7.32 -5.69 -6.39
C PRO A 75 8.57 -6.51 -6.74
N PRO A 76 9.42 -6.82 -5.75
CA PRO A 76 10.61 -7.62 -5.96
C PRO A 76 10.25 -9.03 -6.47
N TYR A 77 10.95 -9.48 -7.51
CA TYR A 77 10.77 -10.83 -8.04
C TYR A 77 11.47 -11.86 -7.16
N ASN A 78 10.80 -12.99 -6.91
CA ASN A 78 11.33 -14.10 -6.11
C ASN A 78 12.33 -14.96 -6.92
N THR A 79 13.31 -14.33 -7.57
CA THR A 79 14.34 -14.97 -8.39
C THR A 79 15.55 -15.47 -7.57
N GLY A 80 15.51 -15.33 -6.24
CA GLY A 80 16.61 -15.69 -5.34
C GLY A 80 17.76 -14.69 -5.28
N SER A 81 17.81 -13.69 -6.16
CA SER A 81 18.80 -12.60 -6.14
C SER A 81 18.37 -11.40 -5.28
N ALA A 82 17.05 -11.20 -5.12
CA ALA A 82 16.49 -10.03 -4.44
C ALA A 82 16.00 -10.32 -3.02
N PHE A 83 15.71 -11.58 -2.67
CA PHE A 83 15.09 -11.95 -1.39
C PHE A 83 15.68 -13.23 -0.79
N THR A 84 15.86 -13.21 0.53
CA THR A 84 16.03 -14.41 1.36
C THR A 84 14.73 -14.63 2.13
N ILE A 85 14.03 -15.74 1.88
CA ILE A 85 12.88 -16.12 2.69
C ILE A 85 13.42 -16.59 4.04
N THR A 86 13.32 -15.75 5.07
CA THR A 86 13.55 -16.18 6.44
C THR A 86 12.32 -16.97 6.89
N THR A 87 12.36 -18.29 6.76
CA THR A 87 11.42 -19.16 7.48
C THR A 87 11.64 -18.95 8.97
N LYS A 88 10.70 -18.27 9.65
CA LYS A 88 10.60 -18.30 11.11
C LYS A 88 10.03 -19.64 11.56
#